data_AF-D3AUA7-F1
#
_entry.id   AF-D3AUA7-F1
#
_cell.length_a   1.000
_cell.length_b   1.000
_cell.length_c   1.000
_cell.angle_alpha   90.00
_cell.angle_beta   90.00
_cell.angle_gamma   90.00
#
_symmetry.space_group_name_H-M   'P 1'
#
loop_
_entity.id
_entity.type
_entity.pdbx_description
1 polymer ?
#
loop_
_entity_poly.entity_id
_entity_poly.type
_entity_poly.pdbx_seq_one_letter_code
_entity_poly.pdbx_strand_id
1 'polypeptide(L)'
;MLPITKQIKQINCYASQNHPKYIVIHETDNFNKGAGAEAHSRAHNKGNLSTSVHYYVDDVAIYQTLNHTDGAWAVGKQYGTPLVAGVNNNNTINI
;
A
#
# COMPACT_ATOMS: atom_id res chain seq x y z
N MET A 1 -2.86 17.38 12.82
CA MET A 1 -3.11 16.14 12.03
C MET A 1 -2.71 16.44 10.59
N LEU A 2 -1.89 15.61 9.96
CA LEU A 2 -1.55 15.79 8.54
C LEU A 2 -2.77 15.44 7.66
N PRO A 3 -3.08 16.24 6.62
CA PRO A 3 -4.14 15.90 5.67
C PRO A 3 -3.74 14.69 4.82
N ILE A 4 -4.74 13.90 4.40
CA ILE A 4 -4.55 12.78 3.47
C ILE A 4 -4.93 13.24 2.07
N THR A 5 -3.96 13.23 1.14
CA THR A 5 -4.23 13.50 -0.27
C THR A 5 -4.65 12.21 -0.96
N LYS A 6 -5.86 12.17 -1.51
CA LYS A 6 -6.37 11.01 -2.24
C LYS A 6 -5.94 11.07 -3.71
N GLN A 7 -5.15 10.08 -4.14
CA GLN A 7 -4.82 9.84 -5.54
C GLN A 7 -5.13 8.38 -5.88
N ILE A 8 -6.40 8.03 -5.76
CA ILE A 8 -6.88 6.65 -5.87
C ILE A 8 -6.77 6.15 -7.30
N LYS A 9 -6.12 4.99 -7.48
CA LYS A 9 -6.10 4.27 -8.75
C LYS A 9 -5.95 2.77 -8.53
N GLN A 10 -6.90 2.01 -9.04
CA GLN A 10 -6.96 0.54 -8.94
C GLN A 10 -5.92 -0.13 -9.85
N ILE A 11 -4.64 -0.04 -9.47
CA ILE A 11 -3.50 -0.69 -10.12
C ILE A 11 -2.96 -1.76 -9.17
N ASN A 12 -2.67 -2.95 -9.70
CA ASN A 12 -2.11 -4.07 -8.93
C ASN A 12 -2.92 -4.33 -7.65
N CYS A 13 -4.24 -4.47 -7.78
CA CYS A 13 -5.11 -4.66 -6.63
C CYS A 13 -6.25 -5.64 -6.92
N TYR A 14 -6.79 -6.23 -5.86
CA TYR A 14 -8.04 -6.98 -5.86
C TYR A 14 -9.20 -6.01 -5.62
N ALA A 15 -9.71 -5.40 -6.70
CA ALA A 15 -10.75 -4.37 -6.64
C ALA A 15 -11.98 -4.85 -5.86
N SER A 16 -12.42 -4.07 -4.87
CA SER A 16 -13.59 -4.34 -4.02
C SER A 16 -13.59 -5.68 -3.26
N GLN A 17 -12.43 -6.34 -3.10
CA GLN A 17 -12.33 -7.64 -2.44
C GLN A 17 -11.68 -7.58 -1.04
N ASN A 18 -11.36 -6.39 -0.55
CA ASN A 18 -10.71 -6.22 0.74
C ASN A 18 -11.72 -6.13 1.88
N HIS A 19 -11.45 -6.89 2.94
CA HIS A 19 -12.19 -6.89 4.18
C HIS A 19 -11.19 -6.73 5.33
N PRO A 20 -10.68 -5.49 5.57
CA PRO A 20 -9.56 -5.27 6.46
C PRO A 20 -9.79 -5.78 7.89
N LYS A 21 -8.83 -6.55 8.38
CA LYS A 21 -8.72 -7.01 9.78
C LYS A 21 -7.37 -6.66 10.40
N TYR A 22 -6.39 -6.38 9.55
CA TYR A 22 -5.00 -6.12 9.93
C TYR A 22 -4.50 -4.83 9.28
N ILE A 23 -3.51 -4.21 9.93
CA ILE A 23 -2.68 -3.17 9.33
C ILE A 23 -1.28 -3.77 9.17
N VAL A 24 -0.69 -3.62 8.00
CA VAL A 24 0.69 -4.07 7.70
C VAL A 24 1.51 -2.83 7.39
N ILE A 25 2.62 -2.69 8.11
CA ILE A 25 3.57 -1.59 7.94
C ILE A 25 4.71 -2.10 7.06
N HIS A 26 5.02 -1.33 6.02
CA HIS A 26 6.10 -1.55 5.09
C HIS A 26 7.08 -0.39 5.17
N GLU A 27 8.31 -0.65 4.75
CA GLU A 27 9.30 0.38 4.47
C GLU A 27 9.63 0.33 2.99
N THR A 28 9.84 1.48 2.36
CA THR A 28 10.13 1.55 0.92
C THR A 28 11.50 0.94 0.55
N ASP A 29 12.39 0.86 1.54
CA ASP A 29 13.82 0.53 1.38
C ASP A 29 14.52 1.38 0.29
N ASN A 30 13.98 2.58 0.03
CA ASN A 30 14.46 3.49 -1.01
C ASN A 30 15.05 4.74 -0.37
N PHE A 31 16.37 4.73 -0.16
CA PHE A 31 17.11 5.81 0.50
C PHE A 31 17.45 7.01 -0.40
N ASN A 32 16.98 7.01 -1.66
CA ASN A 32 17.30 8.08 -2.59
C ASN A 32 16.62 9.40 -2.20
N LYS A 33 17.36 10.51 -2.31
CA LYS A 33 16.81 11.85 -2.10
C LYS A 33 15.62 12.10 -3.04
N GLY A 34 14.48 12.46 -2.46
CA GLY A 34 13.24 12.73 -3.20
C GLY A 34 12.31 11.52 -3.39
N ALA A 35 12.67 10.35 -2.85
CA ALA A 35 11.81 9.16 -2.82
C ALA A 35 10.73 9.23 -1.72
N GLY A 36 10.03 10.37 -1.61
CA GLY A 36 8.98 10.59 -0.61
C GLY A 36 7.61 10.01 -1.00
N ALA A 37 6.59 10.33 -0.21
CA ALA A 37 5.22 9.84 -0.36
C ALA A 37 4.59 10.25 -1.69
N GLU A 38 4.77 11.50 -2.11
CA GLU A 38 4.27 11.97 -3.41
C GLU A 38 4.92 11.21 -4.57
N ALA A 39 6.23 11.00 -4.51
CA ALA A 39 6.98 10.32 -5.57
C ALA A 39 6.49 8.88 -5.76
N HIS A 40 6.29 8.15 -4.66
CA HIS A 40 5.76 6.79 -4.70
C HIS A 40 4.29 6.74 -5.14
N SER A 41 3.45 7.67 -4.68
CA SER A 41 2.06 7.81 -5.15
C SER A 41 1.99 8.05 -6.67
N ARG A 42 2.84 8.93 -7.21
CA ARG A 42 2.94 9.16 -8.65
C ARG A 42 3.44 7.92 -9.40
N ALA A 43 4.41 7.19 -8.85
CA ALA A 43 4.93 5.95 -9.45
C ALA A 43 3.84 4.87 -9.52
N HIS A 44 3.08 4.67 -8.44
CA HIS A 44 1.89 3.81 -8.41
C HIS A 44 0.89 4.23 -9.50
N ASN A 45 0.53 5.52 -9.54
CA ASN A 45 -0.48 6.02 -10.48
C ASN A 45 -0.05 5.94 -11.95
N LYS A 46 1.25 5.94 -12.23
CA LYS A 46 1.81 5.71 -13.57
C LYS A 46 1.91 4.23 -13.94
N GLY A 47 1.68 3.31 -13.00
CA GLY A 47 1.85 1.87 -13.23
C GLY A 47 3.31 1.44 -13.26
N ASN A 48 4.21 2.21 -12.65
CA ASN A 48 5.65 1.93 -12.65
C ASN A 48 6.07 0.94 -11.56
N LEU A 49 5.14 0.54 -10.70
CA LEU A 49 5.36 -0.43 -9.63
C LEU A 49 4.64 -1.73 -9.98
N SER A 50 5.22 -2.87 -9.60
CA SER A 50 4.59 -4.20 -9.71
C SER A 50 3.74 -4.57 -8.47
N THR A 51 3.73 -3.68 -7.48
CA THR A 51 3.02 -3.81 -6.20
C THR A 51 2.08 -2.63 -5.99
N SER A 52 1.35 -2.62 -4.89
CA SER A 52 0.53 -1.49 -4.45
C SER A 52 0.40 -1.47 -2.93
N VAL A 53 0.09 -0.30 -2.37
CA VAL A 53 -0.28 -0.11 -0.96
C VAL A 53 -1.45 0.86 -0.86
N HIS A 54 -2.08 0.97 0.31
CA HIS A 54 -3.15 1.92 0.55
C HIS A 54 -2.62 3.32 0.80
N TYR A 55 -1.49 3.43 1.50
CA TYR A 55 -0.90 4.69 1.88
C TYR A 55 0.59 4.72 1.59
N TYR A 56 1.10 5.89 1.18
CA TYR A 56 2.51 6.25 1.28
C TYR A 56 2.63 7.41 2.25
N VAL A 57 3.62 7.36 3.13
CA VAL A 57 3.82 8.34 4.23
C VAL A 57 5.29 8.78 4.25
N ASP A 58 5.51 10.08 4.43
CA ASP A 58 6.82 10.65 4.76
C ASP A 58 6.68 11.71 5.88
N ASP A 59 7.73 12.47 6.14
CA ASP A 59 7.78 13.49 7.20
C ASP A 59 6.87 14.70 6.96
N VAL A 60 6.37 14.90 5.73
CA VAL A 60 5.59 16.09 5.35
C VAL A 60 4.23 15.78 4.73
N ALA A 61 3.98 14.57 4.24
CA ALA A 61 2.78 14.23 3.48
C ALA A 61 2.30 12.78 3.63
N ILE A 62 1.00 12.59 3.38
CA ILE A 62 0.33 11.29 3.30
C ILE A 62 -0.46 11.23 1.99
N TYR A 63 -0.24 10.18 1.20
CA TYR A 63 -0.95 9.92 -0.04
C TYR A 63 -1.70 8.60 0.04
N GLN A 64 -3.00 8.62 -0.26
CA GLN A 64 -3.82 7.41 -0.38
C GLN A 64 -3.97 7.01 -1.85
N THR A 65 -3.57 5.77 -2.18
CA THR A 65 -3.55 5.27 -3.57
C THR A 65 -4.59 4.20 -3.88
N LEU A 66 -5.18 3.58 -2.87
CA LEU A 66 -6.26 2.58 -3.01
C LEU A 66 -7.40 2.86 -2.02
N ASN A 67 -8.64 2.51 -2.40
CA ASN A 67 -9.73 2.50 -1.41
C ASN A 67 -9.49 1.37 -0.42
N HIS A 68 -10.04 1.48 0.80
CA HIS A 68 -9.95 0.40 1.77
C HIS A 68 -10.66 -0.88 1.34
N THR A 69 -11.60 -0.78 0.39
CA THR A 69 -12.28 -1.91 -0.24
C THR A 69 -11.41 -2.64 -1.26
N ASP A 70 -10.30 -2.05 -1.72
CA ASP A 70 -9.41 -2.63 -2.71
C ASP A 70 -8.26 -3.36 -2.00
N GLY A 71 -8.03 -4.64 -2.33
CA GLY A 71 -6.98 -5.44 -1.71
C GLY A 71 -5.64 -5.15 -2.37
N ALA A 72 -4.64 -4.69 -1.62
CA ALA A 72 -3.35 -4.29 -2.18
C ALA A 72 -2.46 -5.51 -2.47
N TRP A 73 -1.64 -5.46 -3.52
CA TRP A 73 -0.60 -6.48 -3.78
C TRP A 73 0.66 -6.14 -2.97
N ALA A 74 0.63 -6.41 -1.66
CA ALA A 74 1.61 -5.90 -0.71
C ALA A 74 2.19 -6.96 0.23
N VAL A 75 1.41 -7.96 0.63
CA VAL A 75 1.79 -8.92 1.68
C VAL A 75 2.47 -10.18 1.12
N GLY A 76 2.83 -10.14 -0.16
CA GLY A 76 3.49 -11.25 -0.85
C GLY A 76 2.64 -12.51 -0.92
N LYS A 77 3.31 -13.66 -0.96
CA LYS A 77 2.71 -15.00 -0.94
C LYS A 77 3.24 -15.76 0.27
N GLN A 78 2.36 -16.44 0.99
CA GLN A 78 2.76 -17.28 2.10
C GLN A 78 3.43 -18.56 1.58
N TYR A 79 4.63 -18.84 2.08
CA TYR A 79 5.32 -20.10 1.91
C TYR A 79 5.49 -20.75 3.28
N GLY A 80 5.05 -22.00 3.44
CA GLY A 80 5.09 -22.69 4.72
C GLY A 80 4.20 -22.08 5.80
N THR A 81 4.64 -22.19 7.06
CA THR A 81 3.91 -21.69 8.24
C THR A 81 4.18 -20.20 8.43
N PRO A 82 3.14 -19.35 8.46
CA PRO A 82 3.32 -17.91 8.61
C PRO A 82 3.64 -17.54 10.07
N LEU A 83 4.40 -16.46 10.26
CA LEU A 83 4.62 -15.86 11.59
C LEU A 83 3.30 -15.35 12.20
N VAL A 84 2.43 -14.79 11.36
CA VAL A 84 1.09 -14.34 11.74
C VAL A 84 0.07 -15.04 10.84
N ALA A 85 -0.71 -15.95 11.41
CA ALA A 85 -1.67 -16.73 10.65
C ALA A 85 -2.83 -15.86 10.13
N GLY A 86 -3.19 -16.05 8.87
CA GLY A 86 -4.40 -15.50 8.27
C GLY A 86 -4.28 -14.09 7.68
N VAL A 87 -3.11 -13.45 7.75
CA VAL A 87 -2.86 -12.16 7.06
C VAL A 87 -2.69 -12.40 5.55
N ASN A 88 -3.39 -11.62 4.73
CA ASN A 88 -3.29 -11.69 3.27
C ASN A 88 -3.66 -10.34 2.59
N ASN A 89 -3.51 -10.29 1.27
CA ASN A 89 -3.76 -9.10 0.44
C ASN A 89 -5.22 -8.62 0.45
N ASN A 90 -6.17 -9.44 0.92
CA ASN A 90 -7.62 -9.17 0.90
C ASN A 90 -8.19 -8.90 2.31
N ASN A 91 -7.35 -8.79 3.33
CA ASN A 91 -7.78 -8.43 4.68
C ASN A 91 -6.83 -7.47 5.40
N THR A 92 -6.13 -6.63 4.65
CA THR A 92 -5.11 -5.72 5.16
C THR A 92 -5.29 -4.29 4.67
N ILE A 93 -4.96 -3.32 5.51
CA ILE A 93 -4.54 -1.98 5.08
C ILE A 93 -3.01 -1.94 5.12
N ASN A 94 -2.40 -1.53 4.02
CA ASN A 94 -0.95 -1.51 3.83
C ASN A 94 -0.47 -0.07 3.78
N ILE A 95 0.52 0.24 4.62
CA ILE A 95 1.13 1.57 4.80
C ILE A 95 2.60 1.43 4.50
#